data_AF-A0A8H3VUN0-F1
#
_entry.id   AF-A0A8H3VUN0-F1
#
_cell.length_a   1.000
_cell.length_b   1.000
_cell.length_c   1.000
_cell.angle_alpha   90.00
_cell.angle_beta   90.00
_cell.angle_gamma   90.00
#
_symmetry.space_group_name_H-M   'P 1'
#
loop_
_entity.id
_entity.type
_entity.pdbx_description
1 polymer ?
#
loop_
_entity_poly.entity_id
_entity_poly.type
_entity_poly.pdbx_seq_one_letter_code
_entity_poly.pdbx_strand_id
1 'polypeptide(L)'
;MFQPTLPLGRALRRLALTTKQGPKDYYKGTGSGSMGQHTKFGGYQINYSKVRTYVPPNYENEDLKQLTPFVSARLPRPARERLIDAATGEVIKDPRIGGRLFLRRWKKMTVQEGYPEEEVEEAGADQEESTEKSV
;
A
#
# COMPACT_ATOMS: atom_id res chain seq x y z
N MET A 1 -3.04 48.43 4.75
CA MET A 1 -3.39 47.06 5.18
C MET A 1 -4.83 46.81 4.74
N PHE A 2 -5.09 45.87 3.83
CA PHE A 2 -6.45 45.60 3.35
C PHE A 2 -7.25 44.91 4.46
N GLN A 3 -8.34 45.53 4.91
CA GLN A 3 -9.29 44.96 5.86
C GLN A 3 -10.56 44.56 5.11
N PRO A 4 -11.07 43.32 5.29
CA PRO A 4 -12.31 42.91 4.65
C PRO A 4 -13.51 43.69 5.20
N THR A 5 -14.56 43.81 4.40
CA THR A 5 -15.82 44.42 4.83
C THR A 5 -16.45 43.59 5.98
N LEU A 6 -17.23 44.24 6.86
CA LEU A 6 -17.88 43.61 8.01
C LEU A 6 -18.61 42.27 7.73
N PRO A 7 -19.46 42.14 6.69
CA PRO A 7 -20.12 40.86 6.39
C PRO A 7 -19.12 39.79 5.95
N LEU A 8 -18.13 40.16 5.14
CA LEU A 8 -17.09 39.24 4.67
C LEU A 8 -16.18 38.78 5.82
N GLY A 9 -15.79 39.70 6.71
CA GLY A 9 -15.00 39.38 7.91
C GLY A 9 -15.70 38.38 8.84
N ARG A 10 -17.03 38.46 8.98
CA ARG A 10 -17.81 37.47 9.73
C ARG A 10 -17.79 36.09 9.08
N ALA A 11 -17.87 36.01 7.76
CA ALA A 11 -17.80 34.75 7.02
C ALA A 11 -16.40 34.13 7.07
N LEU A 12 -15.35 34.93 6.83
CA LEU A 12 -13.95 34.49 6.83
C LEU A 12 -13.48 33.94 8.18
N ARG A 13 -13.98 34.49 9.29
CA ARG A 13 -13.66 34.02 10.65
C ARG A 13 -14.01 32.54 10.92
N ARG A 14 -14.94 31.96 10.15
CA ARG A 14 -15.37 30.56 10.30
C ARG A 14 -14.58 29.59 9.42
N LEU A 15 -13.80 30.09 8.48
CA LEU A 15 -12.97 29.26 7.62
C LEU A 15 -11.72 28.79 8.37
N ALA A 16 -11.23 27.61 8.03
CA ALA A 16 -10.00 27.10 8.60
C ALA A 16 -8.81 28.00 8.23
N LEU A 17 -8.10 28.50 9.25
CA LEU A 17 -6.93 29.36 9.04
C LEU A 17 -5.84 28.66 8.24
N THR A 18 -5.33 29.31 7.21
CA THR A 18 -4.17 28.85 6.43
C THR A 18 -2.87 29.41 7.01
N THR A 19 -1.74 28.99 6.45
CA THR A 19 -0.41 29.47 6.84
C THR A 19 -0.20 30.97 6.60
N LYS A 20 -1.09 31.64 5.86
CA LYS A 20 -0.97 33.04 5.44
C LYS A 20 -1.95 34.00 6.13
N GLN A 21 -2.84 33.48 6.97
CA GLN A 21 -3.95 34.24 7.55
C GLN A 21 -3.76 34.58 9.03
N GLY A 22 -2.78 33.96 9.70
CA GLY A 22 -2.52 34.18 11.12
C GLY A 22 -1.56 35.33 11.42
N PRO A 23 -1.47 35.76 12.70
CA PRO A 23 -0.48 36.72 13.17
C PRO A 23 0.95 36.15 13.11
N LYS A 24 1.95 36.98 13.43
CA LYS A 24 3.39 36.65 13.31
C LYS A 24 3.79 35.33 14.01
N ASP A 25 3.17 35.01 15.15
CA ASP A 25 3.50 33.82 15.95
C ASP A 25 2.65 32.60 15.60
N TYR A 26 1.74 32.72 14.64
CA TYR A 26 0.92 31.60 14.19
C TYR A 26 1.68 30.75 13.18
N TYR A 27 2.17 29.60 13.64
CA TYR A 27 2.73 28.58 12.78
C TYR A 27 1.70 27.48 12.47
N LYS A 28 1.55 27.15 11.19
CA LYS A 28 0.77 26.00 10.73
C LYS A 28 1.57 25.20 9.71
N GLY A 29 1.65 23.88 9.92
CA GLY A 29 2.32 22.96 9.00
C GLY A 29 1.51 22.67 7.74
N THR A 30 2.18 22.13 6.71
CA THR A 30 1.60 21.74 5.41
C THR A 30 1.45 20.22 5.24
N GLY A 31 1.64 19.45 6.31
CA GLY A 31 1.59 17.98 6.24
C GLY A 31 2.86 17.32 5.69
N SER A 32 3.99 18.03 5.64
CA SER A 32 5.26 17.51 5.09
C SER A 32 5.94 16.41 5.94
N GLY A 33 5.44 16.14 7.14
CA GLY A 33 6.06 15.23 8.11
C GLY A 33 7.29 15.82 8.82
N SER A 34 7.71 15.20 9.93
CA SER A 34 8.90 15.63 10.68
C SER A 34 10.16 14.90 10.21
N MET A 35 11.18 15.64 9.79
CA MET A 35 12.44 15.10 9.27
C MET A 35 13.58 15.16 10.30
N GLY A 36 13.29 15.53 11.54
CA GLY A 36 14.32 15.86 12.51
C GLY A 36 13.75 16.45 13.80
N GLN A 37 14.54 17.30 14.46
CA GLN A 37 14.19 17.93 15.73
C GLN A 37 14.73 19.36 15.81
N HIS A 38 14.01 20.23 16.52
CA HIS A 38 14.52 21.57 16.86
C HIS A 38 15.60 21.48 17.93
N THR A 39 16.60 22.35 17.87
CA THR A 39 17.61 22.49 18.93
C THR A 39 17.16 23.49 19.99
N LYS A 40 17.80 23.47 21.16
CA LYS A 40 17.50 24.41 22.27
C LYS A 40 17.53 25.88 21.85
N PHE A 41 18.36 26.23 20.87
CA PHE A 41 18.59 27.61 20.42
C PHE A 41 17.88 27.94 19.10
N GLY A 42 16.82 27.20 18.74
CA GLY A 42 16.00 27.48 17.56
C GLY A 42 16.55 26.98 16.23
N GLY A 43 17.66 26.24 16.25
CA GLY A 43 18.15 25.52 15.07
C GLY A 43 17.29 24.29 14.75
N TYR A 44 17.63 23.59 13.67
CA TYR A 44 16.99 22.33 13.29
C TYR A 44 18.05 21.29 12.91
N GLN A 45 17.99 20.13 13.55
CA GLN A 45 18.86 18.99 13.28
C GLN A 45 18.10 17.94 12.48
N ILE A 46 18.57 17.63 11.27
CA ILE A 46 17.97 16.63 10.39
C ILE A 46 18.34 15.23 10.88
N ASN A 47 17.34 14.35 10.98
CA ASN A 47 17.56 12.92 11.19
C ASN A 47 17.40 12.18 9.85
N TYR A 48 18.52 11.75 9.27
CA TYR A 48 18.54 11.08 7.97
C TYR A 48 17.76 9.76 7.94
N SER A 49 17.51 9.10 9.07
CA SER A 49 16.65 7.89 9.09
C SER A 49 15.17 8.18 8.83
N LYS A 50 14.74 9.44 8.98
CA LYS A 50 13.37 9.90 8.68
C LYS A 50 13.25 10.50 7.27
N VAL A 51 14.37 10.75 6.59
CA VAL A 51 14.36 11.34 5.26
C VAL A 51 13.90 10.30 4.26
N ARG A 52 12.84 10.61 3.52
CA ARG A 52 12.28 9.74 2.47
C ARG A 52 13.24 9.69 1.28
N THR A 53 13.65 8.48 0.89
CA THR A 53 14.43 8.23 -0.32
C THR A 53 13.55 7.57 -1.38
N TYR A 54 13.68 8.01 -2.63
CA TYR A 54 13.05 7.37 -3.78
C TYR A 54 14.11 6.54 -4.49
N VAL A 55 13.97 5.22 -4.49
CA VAL A 55 14.93 4.30 -5.08
C VAL A 55 14.56 4.09 -6.55
N PRO A 56 15.29 4.67 -7.52
CA PRO A 56 15.05 4.39 -8.93
C PRO A 56 15.49 2.96 -9.26
N PRO A 57 14.74 2.21 -10.09
CA PRO A 57 15.21 0.93 -10.60
C PRO A 57 16.39 1.13 -11.57
N ASN A 58 17.14 0.07 -11.83
CA ASN A 58 18.17 0.10 -12.87
C ASN A 58 17.53 0.08 -14.26
N TYR A 59 17.46 1.25 -14.92
CA TYR A 59 16.91 1.39 -16.27
C TYR A 59 17.79 0.78 -17.38
N GLU A 60 18.99 0.31 -17.06
CA GLU A 60 19.81 -0.42 -18.02
C GLU A 60 19.34 -1.86 -18.24
N ASN A 61 18.49 -2.39 -17.35
CA ASN A 61 17.85 -3.69 -17.50
C ASN A 61 16.99 -3.73 -18.78
N GLU A 62 17.29 -4.68 -19.67
CA GLU A 62 16.61 -4.84 -20.96
C GLU A 62 15.11 -5.09 -20.83
N ASP A 63 14.67 -5.76 -19.76
CA ASP A 63 13.24 -6.02 -19.51
C ASP A 63 12.49 -4.72 -19.21
N LEU A 64 13.12 -3.78 -18.49
CA LEU A 64 12.52 -2.49 -18.16
C LEU A 64 12.51 -1.54 -19.36
N LYS A 65 13.49 -1.63 -20.27
CA LYS A 65 13.54 -0.81 -21.50
C LYS A 65 12.40 -1.12 -22.46
N GLN A 66 11.90 -2.35 -22.45
CA GLN A 66 10.80 -2.78 -23.32
C GLN A 66 9.43 -2.27 -22.82
N LEU A 67 9.31 -1.95 -21.53
CA LEU A 67 8.07 -1.46 -20.95
C LEU A 67 7.90 0.04 -21.23
N THR A 68 6.73 0.40 -21.77
CA THR A 68 6.34 1.80 -21.99
C THR A 68 5.05 2.09 -21.24
N PRO A 69 4.72 3.37 -20.94
CA PRO A 69 3.46 3.72 -20.28
C PRO A 69 2.22 3.45 -21.15
N PHE A 70 2.40 2.99 -22.39
CA PHE A 70 1.34 2.70 -23.34
C PHE A 70 1.35 1.23 -23.76
N VAL A 71 0.18 0.73 -24.13
CA VAL A 71 -0.01 -0.63 -24.64
C VAL A 71 -0.67 -0.54 -26.02
N SER A 72 -0.31 -1.44 -26.92
CA SER A 72 -0.90 -1.49 -28.26
C SER A 72 -2.41 -1.75 -28.20
N ALA A 73 -3.20 -0.93 -28.90
CA ALA A 73 -4.65 -1.09 -28.99
C ALA A 73 -5.08 -2.40 -29.69
N ARG A 74 -4.15 -3.07 -30.38
CA ARG A 74 -4.40 -4.36 -31.04
C ARG A 74 -4.41 -5.55 -30.07
N LEU A 75 -3.86 -5.36 -28.86
CA LEU A 75 -3.86 -6.43 -27.86
C LEU A 75 -5.28 -6.60 -27.30
N PRO A 76 -5.83 -7.83 -27.30
CA PRO A 76 -7.13 -8.07 -26.68
C PRO A 76 -7.03 -7.79 -25.19
N ARG A 77 -8.09 -7.20 -24.62
CA ARG A 77 -8.17 -7.08 -23.16
C ARG A 77 -8.27 -8.48 -22.58
N PRO A 78 -7.46 -8.84 -21.57
CA PRO A 78 -7.57 -10.14 -20.94
C PRO A 78 -8.98 -10.30 -20.40
N ALA A 79 -9.62 -11.43 -20.69
CA ALA A 79 -10.90 -11.76 -20.09
C ALA A 79 -10.72 -11.79 -18.56
N ARG A 80 -11.73 -11.34 -17.82
CA ARG A 80 -11.78 -11.62 -16.38
C ARG A 80 -12.04 -13.12 -16.24
N GLU A 81 -10.97 -13.92 -16.23
CA GLU A 81 -11.07 -15.34 -15.98
C GLU A 81 -11.66 -15.55 -14.58
N ARG A 82 -12.87 -16.11 -14.54
CA ARG A 82 -13.41 -16.66 -13.30
C ARG A 82 -12.62 -17.93 -13.02
N LEU A 83 -11.61 -17.80 -12.18
CA LEU A 83 -10.85 -18.96 -11.72
C LEU A 83 -11.70 -19.71 -10.70
N ILE A 84 -11.85 -21.01 -10.91
CA ILE A 84 -12.52 -21.93 -10.00
C ILE A 84 -11.43 -22.73 -9.29
N ASP A 85 -11.50 -22.82 -7.98
CA ASP A 85 -10.60 -23.68 -7.22
C ASP A 85 -10.93 -25.15 -7.50
N ALA A 86 -10.02 -25.87 -8.14
CA ALA A 86 -10.21 -27.29 -8.48
C ALA A 86 -10.41 -28.21 -7.26
N ALA A 87 -9.99 -27.78 -6.06
CA ALA A 87 -10.09 -28.58 -4.83
C ALA A 87 -11.41 -28.38 -4.07
N THR A 88 -11.89 -27.14 -3.97
CA THR A 88 -13.12 -26.77 -3.23
C THR A 88 -14.31 -26.52 -4.14
N GLY A 89 -14.11 -26.38 -5.45
CA GLY A 89 -15.15 -26.01 -6.42
C GLY A 89 -15.61 -24.56 -6.32
N GLU A 90 -15.02 -23.76 -5.42
CA GLU A 90 -15.43 -22.39 -5.18
C GLU A 90 -14.95 -21.43 -6.28
N VAL A 91 -15.80 -20.46 -6.62
CA VAL A 91 -15.43 -19.37 -7.53
C VAL A 91 -14.55 -18.39 -6.76
N ILE A 92 -13.30 -18.24 -7.19
CA ILE A 92 -12.37 -17.30 -6.60
C ILE A 92 -12.84 -15.88 -6.90
N LYS A 93 -13.37 -15.19 -5.89
CA LYS A 93 -13.96 -13.85 -6.02
C LYS A 93 -12.97 -12.80 -6.54
N ASP A 94 -11.71 -12.88 -6.13
CA ASP A 94 -10.60 -12.11 -6.71
C ASP A 94 -9.35 -12.99 -6.88
N PRO A 95 -9.07 -13.48 -8.09
CA PRO A 95 -7.91 -14.33 -8.35
C PRO A 95 -6.56 -13.64 -8.14
N ARG A 96 -6.53 -12.31 -8.01
CA ARG A 96 -5.27 -11.55 -7.85
C ARG A 96 -4.87 -11.41 -6.39
N ILE A 97 -5.81 -11.54 -5.46
CA ILE A 97 -5.63 -11.28 -4.03
C ILE A 97 -5.80 -12.58 -3.20
N GLY A 98 -6.27 -13.67 -3.82
CA GLY A 98 -6.44 -14.96 -3.15
C GLY A 98 -5.12 -15.58 -2.68
N GLY A 99 -4.90 -15.59 -1.36
CA GLY A 99 -3.68 -16.16 -0.75
C GLY A 99 -3.45 -17.64 -1.08
N ARG A 100 -4.49 -18.48 -1.08
CA ARG A 100 -4.40 -19.92 -1.41
C ARG A 100 -3.92 -20.15 -2.85
N LEU A 101 -4.44 -19.38 -3.81
CA LEU A 101 -4.04 -19.47 -5.23
C LEU A 101 -2.60 -19.01 -5.42
N PHE A 102 -2.21 -17.93 -4.72
CA PHE A 102 -0.82 -17.45 -4.69
C PHE A 102 0.13 -18.54 -4.18
N LEU A 103 -0.17 -19.15 -3.03
CA LEU A 103 0.66 -20.21 -2.45
C LEU A 103 0.80 -21.42 -3.38
N ARG A 104 -0.30 -21.85 -4.01
CA ARG A 104 -0.25 -22.96 -4.98
C ARG A 104 0.62 -22.63 -6.19
N ARG A 105 0.47 -21.42 -6.74
CA ARG A 105 1.30 -20.95 -7.88
C ARG A 105 2.77 -20.84 -7.47
N TRP A 106 3.04 -20.31 -6.29
CA TRP A 106 4.39 -20.19 -5.74
C TRP A 106 5.03 -21.57 -5.58
N LYS A 107 4.40 -22.50 -4.85
CA LYS A 107 4.89 -23.89 -4.68
C LYS A 107 5.21 -24.54 -6.03
N LYS A 108 4.34 -24.38 -7.03
CA LYS A 108 4.57 -24.92 -8.38
C LYS A 108 5.81 -24.31 -9.06
N MET A 109 6.06 -23.02 -8.88
CA MET A 109 7.24 -22.36 -9.45
C MET A 109 8.52 -22.74 -8.71
N THR A 110 8.51 -22.85 -7.37
CA THR A 110 9.68 -23.27 -6.59
C THR A 110 10.07 -24.73 -6.81
N VAL A 111 9.11 -25.64 -6.97
CA VAL A 111 9.38 -27.04 -7.33
C VAL A 111 10.05 -27.14 -8.71
N GLN A 112 9.72 -26.25 -9.65
CA GLN A 112 10.39 -26.19 -10.96
C GLN A 112 11.82 -25.62 -10.90
N GLU A 113 12.14 -24.80 -9.91
CA GLU A 113 13.48 -24.24 -9.70
C GLU A 113 14.44 -25.20 -8.97
N GLY A 114 13.98 -26.40 -8.56
CA GLY A 114 14.84 -27.47 -8.07
C GLY A 114 15.15 -27.42 -6.56
N TYR A 115 14.37 -26.69 -5.77
CA TYR A 115 14.43 -26.82 -4.31
C TYR A 115 13.64 -28.07 -3.88
N PRO A 116 14.26 -29.06 -3.22
CA PRO A 116 13.56 -30.24 -2.74
C PRO A 116 12.51 -29.84 -1.70
N GLU A 117 11.30 -30.38 -1.83
CA GLU A 117 10.29 -30.29 -0.76
C GLU A 117 10.83 -31.10 0.42
N GLU A 118 11.33 -30.45 1.46
CA GLU A 118 11.44 -31.10 2.76
C GLU A 118 10.01 -31.43 3.20
N GLU A 119 9.71 -32.72 3.39
CA GLU A 119 8.46 -33.19 3.97
C GLU A 119 8.35 -32.66 5.40
N VAL A 120 7.78 -31.46 5.55
CA VAL A 120 7.35 -30.99 6.87
C VAL A 120 6.02 -31.69 7.15
N GLU A 121 6.05 -32.71 8.00
CA GLU A 121 4.84 -33.35 8.52
C GLU A 121 3.88 -32.25 9.02
N GLU A 122 2.70 -32.16 8.40
CA GLU A 122 1.65 -31.24 8.82
C GLU A 122 1.23 -31.63 10.24
N ALA A 123 1.74 -30.90 11.24
CA ALA A 123 1.24 -30.99 12.60
C ALA A 123 -0.28 -30.72 12.58
N GLY A 124 -1.04 -31.75 12.98
CA GLY A 124 -2.47 -31.86 12.76
C GLY A 124 -3.26 -30.65 13.23
N ALA A 125 -4.06 -30.11 12.31
CA ALA A 125 -5.12 -29.15 12.61
C ALA A 125 -6.43 -29.93 12.87
N ASP A 126 -6.73 -30.03 14.17
CA ASP A 126 -8.05 -29.89 14.80
C ASP A 126 -9.12 -30.98 14.58
N GLN A 127 -9.14 -31.89 15.55
CA GLN A 127 -10.33 -32.60 16.01
C GLN A 127 -11.30 -31.60 16.69
N GLU A 128 -12.29 -31.07 15.99
CA GLU A 128 -13.47 -30.45 16.63
C GLU A 128 -14.73 -30.62 15.77
N GLU A 129 -15.34 -31.82 15.75
CA GLU A 129 -16.80 -31.96 15.56
C GLU A 129 -17.26 -33.40 15.89
N SER A 130 -17.77 -33.63 17.11
CA SER A 130 -18.83 -34.63 17.44
C SER A 130 -18.87 -34.98 18.94
N THR A 131 -19.19 -34.00 19.78
CA THR A 131 -19.78 -34.29 21.10
C THR A 131 -21.01 -33.43 21.29
N GLU A 132 -22.09 -33.78 20.58
CA GLU A 132 -23.44 -33.33 20.93
C GLU A 132 -24.47 -34.20 20.17
N LYS A 133 -24.88 -35.30 20.81
CA LYS A 133 -26.23 -35.92 20.76
C LYS A 133 -26.19 -37.33 21.36
N SER A 134 -26.49 -37.42 22.66
CA SER A 134 -27.04 -38.61 23.33
C SER A 134 -27.58 -38.21 24.70
N VAL A 135 -28.78 -37.64 24.71
CA VAL A 135 -29.81 -37.80 25.75
C VAL A 135 -31.14 -37.93 25.03
#